data_AF-A0A8C1QSH7-F1
#
_entry.id   AF-A0A8C1QSH7-F1
#
_cell.length_a   1.000
_cell.length_b   1.000
_cell.length_c   1.000
_cell.angle_alpha   90.00
_cell.angle_beta   90.00
_cell.angle_gamma   90.00
#
_symmetry.space_group_name_H-M   'P 1'
#
loop_
_entity.id
_entity.type
_entity.pdbx_description
1 polymer ?
#
loop_
_entity_poly.entity_id
_entity_poly.type
_entity_poly.pdbx_seq_one_letter_code
_entity_poly.pdbx_strand_id
1 'polypeptide(L)'
;MADLLGSILSSMEKPPTVHDQESRRKAREQAARLKKIEENEKRKKAEFRKKMEKEVSEFIQDSTLQKKKYDPMGKIERSILHDVAEVAGLTSFSFGEDEESRYVMLFKKEFAPSDEELEAYRKGEEWNPQKAEERRRLKEQAALEMEEASHTQKRPASPNSNYRDKYSHLIGTSAAKDAAHTLQANQTYGCVPVANKRDTRSIEEAMNEIRAKKRLKKGEEEATGSGSSV
;
A
#
# COMPACT_ATOMS: atom_id res chain seq x y z
N MET A 1 -19.13 20.04 -60.33
CA MET A 1 -18.04 20.49 -59.43
C MET A 1 -18.64 20.59 -58.05
N ALA A 2 -18.21 19.76 -57.11
CA ALA A 2 -18.67 19.87 -55.73
C ALA A 2 -18.05 21.12 -55.11
N ASP A 3 -18.87 21.95 -54.47
CA ASP A 3 -18.43 23.18 -53.82
C ASP A 3 -17.56 22.82 -52.61
N LEU A 4 -16.24 22.91 -52.80
CA LEU A 4 -15.23 22.55 -51.81
C LEU A 4 -15.40 23.38 -50.53
N LEU A 5 -15.83 24.63 -50.65
CA LEU A 5 -16.12 25.51 -49.52
C LEU A 5 -17.38 25.06 -48.76
N GLY A 6 -18.41 24.59 -49.47
CA GLY A 6 -19.61 24.03 -48.85
C GLY A 6 -19.33 22.73 -48.06
N SER A 7 -18.42 21.90 -48.56
CA SER A 7 -18.00 20.67 -47.89
C SER A 7 -17.15 20.95 -46.62
N ILE A 8 -16.30 21.99 -46.66
CA ILE A 8 -15.50 22.45 -45.52
C ILE A 8 -16.38 23.16 -44.47
N LEU A 9 -17.33 24.00 -44.88
CA LEU A 9 -18.24 24.69 -43.95
C LEU A 9 -19.22 23.74 -43.24
N SER A 10 -19.57 22.61 -43.86
CA SER A 10 -20.47 21.63 -43.26
C SER A 10 -19.75 20.59 -42.38
N SER A 11 -18.42 20.48 -42.46
CA SER A 11 -17.60 19.60 -41.62
C SER A 11 -17.06 20.27 -40.35
N MET A 12 -17.14 21.60 -40.26
CA MET A 12 -16.87 22.33 -39.02
C MET A 12 -17.98 22.09 -38.00
N GLU A 13 -17.60 21.80 -36.76
CA GLU A 13 -18.54 21.66 -35.65
C GLU A 13 -19.32 22.96 -35.47
N LYS A 14 -20.63 22.91 -35.75
CA LYS A 14 -21.48 24.11 -35.71
C LYS A 14 -21.51 24.66 -34.28
N PRO A 15 -21.32 25.97 -34.09
CA PRO A 15 -21.41 26.57 -32.77
C PRO A 15 -22.77 26.26 -32.14
N PRO A 16 -22.84 25.94 -30.83
CA PRO A 16 -24.06 25.45 -30.19
C PRO A 16 -25.19 26.46 -30.40
N THR A 17 -26.14 26.11 -31.26
CA THR A 17 -27.28 26.98 -31.58
C THR A 17 -28.26 26.99 -30.41
N VAL A 18 -28.81 28.16 -30.11
CA VAL A 18 -29.75 28.40 -29.01
C VAL A 18 -31.05 27.56 -29.14
N HIS A 19 -31.27 26.93 -30.29
CA HIS A 19 -32.48 26.21 -30.65
C HIS A 19 -32.45 24.69 -30.44
N ASP A 20 -31.39 24.14 -29.84
CA ASP A 20 -31.34 22.70 -29.54
C ASP A 20 -32.09 22.38 -28.23
N GLN A 21 -33.37 22.77 -28.18
CA GLN A 21 -34.24 22.68 -27.01
C GLN A 21 -34.50 21.23 -26.60
N GLU A 22 -34.53 20.30 -27.57
CA GLU A 22 -34.68 18.87 -27.33
C GLU A 22 -33.43 18.24 -26.70
N SER A 23 -32.23 18.60 -27.15
CA SER A 23 -30.99 18.08 -26.56
C SER A 23 -30.81 18.57 -25.12
N ARG A 24 -31.13 19.84 -24.86
CA ARG A 24 -31.18 20.42 -23.50
C ARG A 24 -32.23 19.73 -22.62
N ARG A 25 -33.40 19.39 -23.16
CA ARG A 25 -34.45 18.65 -22.42
C ARG A 25 -33.99 17.23 -22.08
N LYS A 26 -33.39 16.51 -23.04
CA LYS A 26 -32.82 15.17 -22.82
C LYS A 26 -31.69 15.18 -21.79
N ALA A 27 -30.79 16.16 -21.86
CA ALA A 27 -29.70 16.33 -20.89
C ALA A 27 -30.23 16.61 -19.47
N ARG A 28 -31.23 17.49 -19.34
CA ARG A 28 -31.89 17.76 -18.04
C ARG A 28 -32.59 16.52 -17.48
N GLU A 29 -33.25 15.74 -18.33
CA GLU A 29 -33.92 14.51 -17.92
C GLU A 29 -32.91 13.44 -17.45
N GLN A 30 -31.81 13.26 -18.18
CA GLN A 30 -30.72 12.36 -17.76
C GLN A 30 -30.10 12.81 -16.43
N ALA A 31 -29.82 14.10 -16.26
CA ALA A 31 -29.31 14.65 -15.01
C ALA A 31 -30.30 14.45 -13.85
N ALA A 32 -31.60 14.64 -14.07
CA ALA A 32 -32.63 14.40 -13.07
C ALA A 32 -32.74 12.91 -12.69
N ARG A 33 -32.61 11.99 -13.67
CA ARG A 33 -32.58 10.54 -13.41
C ARG A 33 -31.36 10.15 -12.58
N LEU A 34 -30.18 10.65 -12.93
CA LEU A 34 -28.94 10.41 -12.18
C LEU A 34 -29.06 10.94 -10.75
N LYS A 35 -29.60 12.16 -10.57
CA LYS A 35 -29.82 12.73 -9.24
C LYS A 35 -30.79 11.89 -8.39
N LYS A 36 -31.86 11.37 -9.00
CA LYS A 36 -32.82 10.49 -8.30
C LYS A 36 -32.19 9.16 -7.90
N ILE A 37 -31.33 8.59 -8.75
CA ILE A 37 -30.57 7.38 -8.42
C ILE A 37 -29.62 7.68 -7.25
N GLU A 38 -28.87 8.79 -7.31
CA GLU A 38 -27.95 9.20 -6.25
C GLU A 38 -28.67 9.43 -4.91
N GLU A 39 -29.83 10.09 -4.93
CA GLU A 39 -30.64 10.33 -3.73
C GLU A 39 -31.17 9.02 -3.14
N ASN A 40 -31.64 8.09 -3.98
CA ASN A 40 -32.06 6.78 -3.52
C ASN A 40 -30.89 5.99 -2.91
N GLU A 41 -29.70 6.04 -3.52
CA GLU A 41 -28.50 5.40 -2.98
C GLU A 41 -28.07 6.01 -1.65
N LYS A 42 -28.14 7.34 -1.51
CA LYS A 42 -27.91 8.03 -0.23
C LYS A 42 -28.92 7.60 0.83
N ARG A 43 -30.21 7.51 0.47
CA ARG A 43 -31.26 7.06 1.38
C ARG A 43 -31.02 5.62 1.86
N LYS A 44 -30.73 4.70 0.95
CA LYS A 44 -30.40 3.30 1.29
C LYS A 44 -29.23 3.21 2.26
N LYS A 45 -28.14 3.97 2.02
CA LYS A 45 -26.98 3.99 2.91
C LYS A 45 -27.34 4.50 4.31
N ALA A 46 -28.17 5.55 4.39
CA ALA A 46 -28.61 6.10 5.67
C ALA A 46 -29.55 5.13 6.43
N GLU A 47 -30.45 4.45 5.72
CA GLU A 47 -31.32 3.42 6.28
C GLU A 47 -30.51 2.23 6.80
N PHE A 48 -29.52 1.77 6.02
CA PHE A 48 -28.61 0.71 6.44
C PHE A 48 -27.81 1.08 7.68
N ARG A 49 -27.26 2.32 7.72
CA ARG A 49 -26.55 2.83 8.90
C ARG A 49 -27.42 2.77 10.15
N LYS A 50 -28.66 3.29 10.08
CA LYS A 50 -29.60 3.25 11.22
C LYS A 50 -29.91 1.84 11.67
N LYS A 51 -30.07 0.91 10.72
CA LYS A 51 -30.27 -0.52 11.02
C LYS A 51 -29.08 -1.09 11.78
N MET A 52 -27.86 -0.84 11.31
CA MET A 52 -26.64 -1.32 11.95
C MET A 52 -26.41 -0.70 13.32
N GLU A 53 -26.66 0.60 13.49
CA GLU A 53 -26.58 1.28 14.79
C GLU A 53 -27.48 0.61 15.83
N LYS A 54 -28.71 0.27 15.44
CA LYS A 54 -29.64 -0.46 16.31
C LYS A 54 -29.13 -1.86 16.64
N GLU A 55 -28.72 -2.65 15.65
CA GLU A 55 -28.23 -4.01 15.87
C GLU A 55 -26.94 -4.06 16.70
N VAL A 56 -26.05 -3.08 16.52
CA VAL A 56 -24.83 -2.94 17.31
C VAL A 56 -25.16 -2.55 18.75
N SER A 57 -26.12 -1.63 18.94
CA SER A 57 -26.60 -1.28 20.28
C SER A 57 -27.19 -2.48 21.01
N GLU A 58 -28.01 -3.30 20.35
CA GLU A 58 -28.56 -4.53 20.91
C GLU A 58 -27.45 -5.52 21.29
N PHE A 59 -26.47 -5.73 20.40
CA PHE A 59 -25.31 -6.58 20.66
C PHE A 59 -24.48 -6.14 21.87
N ILE A 60 -24.33 -4.82 22.07
CA ILE A 60 -23.61 -4.27 23.24
C ILE A 60 -24.36 -4.59 24.53
N GLN A 61 -25.69 -4.44 24.53
CA GLN A 61 -26.54 -4.72 25.68
C GLN A 61 -26.55 -6.21 26.06
N ASP A 62 -26.48 -7.10 25.06
CA ASP A 62 -26.48 -8.54 25.26
C ASP A 62 -25.16 -9.05 25.85
N SER A 63 -25.07 -9.17 27.17
CA SER A 63 -23.85 -9.57 27.89
C SER A 63 -23.37 -11.00 27.58
N THR A 64 -24.24 -11.86 27.05
CA THR A 64 -23.92 -13.26 26.71
C THR A 64 -23.09 -13.39 25.43
N LEU A 65 -23.26 -12.46 24.49
CA LEU A 65 -22.58 -12.48 23.21
C LEU A 65 -21.24 -11.74 23.32
N GLN A 66 -20.15 -12.45 23.08
CA GLN A 66 -18.79 -11.88 23.07
C GLN A 66 -18.42 -11.32 21.68
N LYS A 67 -18.89 -11.98 20.64
CA LYS A 67 -18.62 -11.66 19.23
C LYS A 67 -19.85 -11.88 18.37
N LYS A 68 -19.95 -11.15 17.26
CA LYS A 68 -21.04 -11.25 16.29
C LYS A 68 -20.48 -11.33 14.88
N LYS A 69 -20.85 -12.39 14.15
CA LYS A 69 -20.51 -12.57 12.73
C LYS A 69 -21.68 -12.09 11.88
N TYR A 70 -21.40 -11.24 10.90
CA TYR A 70 -22.37 -10.80 9.90
C TYR A 70 -22.24 -11.63 8.62
N ASP A 71 -23.28 -11.59 7.80
CA ASP A 71 -23.24 -12.15 6.46
C ASP A 71 -22.28 -11.35 5.55
N PRO A 72 -21.74 -11.98 4.49
CA PRO A 72 -21.00 -11.26 3.47
C PRO A 72 -21.81 -10.10 2.90
N MET A 73 -21.20 -8.91 2.83
CA MET A 73 -21.89 -7.69 2.42
C MET A 73 -20.97 -6.83 1.55
N GLY A 74 -21.54 -5.88 0.79
CA GLY A 74 -20.77 -5.07 -0.16
C GLY A 74 -19.75 -4.14 0.51
N LYS A 75 -18.77 -3.65 -0.27
CA LYS A 75 -17.70 -2.76 0.23
C LYS A 75 -18.22 -1.55 1.03
N ILE A 76 -19.30 -0.92 0.55
CA ILE A 76 -19.88 0.26 1.20
C ILE A 76 -20.56 -0.12 2.52
N GLU A 77 -21.31 -1.22 2.55
CA GLU A 77 -22.00 -1.72 3.74
C GLU A 77 -21.00 -2.11 4.83
N ARG A 78 -19.92 -2.82 4.45
CA ARG A 78 -18.81 -3.14 5.37
C ARG A 78 -18.20 -1.88 5.96
N SER A 79 -17.94 -0.87 5.12
CA SER A 79 -17.36 0.40 5.56
C SER A 79 -18.27 1.11 6.57
N ILE A 80 -19.59 1.09 6.35
CA ILE A 80 -20.56 1.67 7.29
C ILE A 80 -20.55 0.91 8.61
N LEU A 81 -20.52 -0.42 8.56
CA LEU A 81 -20.50 -1.25 9.78
C LEU A 81 -19.22 -1.04 10.60
N HIS A 82 -18.07 -0.90 9.94
CA HIS A 82 -16.80 -0.54 10.60
C HIS A 82 -16.89 0.84 11.29
N ASP A 83 -17.42 1.87 10.61
CA ASP A 83 -17.63 3.22 11.18
C ASP A 83 -18.54 3.17 12.42
N VAL A 84 -19.67 2.47 12.32
CA VAL A 84 -20.61 2.31 13.45
C VAL A 84 -19.98 1.57 14.62
N ALA A 85 -19.21 0.51 14.35
CA ALA A 85 -18.54 -0.26 15.38
C ALA A 85 -17.43 0.55 16.08
N GLU A 86 -16.65 1.33 15.33
CA GLU A 86 -15.61 2.20 15.87
C GLU A 86 -16.20 3.27 16.80
N VAL A 87 -17.28 3.93 16.36
CA VAL A 87 -18.01 4.92 17.18
C VAL A 87 -18.56 4.29 18.46
N ALA A 88 -19.03 3.05 18.39
CA ALA A 88 -19.54 2.31 19.54
C ALA A 88 -18.42 1.72 20.44
N GLY A 89 -17.14 1.89 20.08
CA GLY A 89 -16.00 1.40 20.85
C GLY A 89 -15.78 -0.12 20.77
N LEU A 90 -16.27 -0.75 19.70
CA LEU A 90 -16.09 -2.18 19.43
C LEU A 90 -14.92 -2.41 18.49
N THR A 91 -14.34 -3.61 18.58
CA THR A 91 -13.30 -4.06 17.66
C THR A 91 -13.96 -4.73 16.46
N SER A 92 -13.62 -4.30 15.24
CA SER A 92 -14.22 -4.83 14.01
C SER A 92 -13.16 -5.31 13.03
N PHE A 93 -13.38 -6.47 12.43
CA PHE A 93 -12.49 -7.06 11.43
C PHE A 93 -13.26 -7.61 10.24
N SER A 94 -12.70 -7.45 9.03
CA SER A 94 -13.22 -8.04 7.80
C SER A 94 -12.42 -9.29 7.44
N PHE A 95 -13.11 -10.37 7.11
CA PHE A 95 -12.51 -11.65 6.69
C PHE A 95 -13.15 -12.14 5.39
N GLY A 96 -12.41 -12.91 4.60
CA GLY A 96 -12.82 -13.40 3.29
C GLY A 96 -11.82 -13.00 2.20
N GLU A 97 -11.66 -13.86 1.20
CA GLU A 97 -10.70 -13.69 0.11
C GLU A 97 -11.27 -12.73 -0.96
N ASP A 98 -12.48 -13.01 -1.43
CA ASP A 98 -13.11 -12.22 -2.49
C ASP A 98 -13.85 -10.99 -1.97
N GLU A 99 -14.20 -10.08 -2.89
CA GLU A 99 -14.99 -8.90 -2.55
C GLU A 99 -16.44 -9.24 -2.18
N GLU A 100 -16.98 -10.32 -2.74
CA GLU A 100 -18.35 -10.79 -2.54
C GLU A 100 -18.49 -11.71 -1.32
N SER A 101 -17.47 -12.51 -1.00
CA SER A 101 -17.47 -13.40 0.17
C SER A 101 -16.98 -12.73 1.46
N ARG A 102 -16.52 -11.47 1.37
CA ARG A 102 -16.02 -10.74 2.54
C ARG A 102 -17.13 -10.37 3.51
N TYR A 103 -16.98 -10.85 4.74
CA TYR A 103 -17.89 -10.60 5.85
C TYR A 103 -17.18 -9.83 6.96
N VAL A 104 -17.96 -9.25 7.88
CA VAL A 104 -17.46 -8.49 9.02
C VAL A 104 -17.77 -9.25 10.31
N MET A 105 -16.82 -9.26 11.23
CA MET A 105 -17.01 -9.70 12.60
C MET A 105 -16.78 -8.55 13.57
N LEU A 106 -17.67 -8.46 14.56
CA LEU A 106 -17.55 -7.53 15.68
C LEU A 106 -17.19 -8.29 16.94
N PHE A 107 -16.32 -7.69 17.73
CA PHE A 107 -15.86 -8.19 19.01
C PHE A 107 -16.01 -7.09 20.05
N LYS A 108 -16.49 -7.47 21.24
CA LYS A 108 -16.48 -6.57 22.38
C LYS A 108 -15.05 -6.26 22.80
N LYS A 109 -14.82 -5.06 23.31
CA LYS A 109 -13.48 -4.58 23.68
C LYS A 109 -12.76 -5.51 24.67
N GLU A 110 -13.49 -6.08 25.62
CA GLU A 110 -12.97 -7.04 26.60
C GLU A 110 -12.66 -8.41 26.02
N PHE A 111 -13.27 -8.74 24.88
CA PHE A 111 -13.17 -10.01 24.17
C PHE A 111 -12.56 -9.81 22.78
N ALA A 112 -11.65 -8.84 22.66
CA ALA A 112 -10.93 -8.61 21.41
C ALA A 112 -10.10 -9.86 21.06
N PRO A 113 -10.12 -10.30 19.79
CA PRO A 113 -9.45 -11.53 19.38
C PRO A 113 -7.94 -11.36 19.47
N SER A 114 -7.26 -12.46 19.83
CA SER A 114 -5.79 -12.51 19.80
C SER A 114 -5.27 -12.57 18.35
N ASP A 115 -3.99 -12.23 18.14
CA ASP A 115 -3.38 -12.31 16.80
C ASP A 115 -3.46 -13.72 16.19
N GLU A 116 -3.30 -14.77 17.01
CA GLU A 116 -3.45 -16.17 16.56
C GLU A 116 -4.90 -16.47 16.14
N GLU A 117 -5.89 -15.96 16.87
CA GLU A 117 -7.31 -16.09 16.53
C GLU A 117 -7.64 -15.35 15.21
N LEU A 118 -7.07 -14.15 15.03
CA LEU A 118 -7.22 -13.39 13.78
C LEU A 118 -6.63 -14.13 12.58
N GLU A 119 -5.47 -14.76 12.74
CA GLU A 119 -4.86 -15.57 11.68
C GLU A 119 -5.70 -16.80 11.33
N ALA A 120 -6.26 -17.49 12.32
CA ALA A 120 -7.18 -18.60 12.09
C ALA A 120 -8.39 -18.14 11.26
N TYR A 121 -8.99 -16.99 11.61
CA TYR A 121 -10.10 -16.43 10.83
C TYR A 121 -9.72 -16.01 9.42
N ARG A 122 -8.52 -15.46 9.22
CA ARG A 122 -8.00 -15.13 7.87
C ARG A 122 -7.79 -16.38 7.01
N LYS A 123 -7.40 -17.50 7.61
CA LYS A 123 -7.26 -18.81 6.95
C LYS A 123 -8.59 -19.53 6.75
N GLY A 124 -9.68 -19.04 7.35
CA GLY A 124 -10.99 -19.69 7.33
C GLY A 124 -11.10 -20.90 8.27
N GLU A 125 -10.18 -21.03 9.24
CA GLU A 125 -10.20 -22.09 10.23
C GLU A 125 -11.13 -21.76 11.40
N GLU A 126 -11.75 -22.78 11.99
CA GLU A 126 -12.61 -22.61 13.16
C GLU A 126 -11.77 -22.48 14.43
N TRP A 127 -11.78 -21.28 15.02
CA TRP A 127 -11.10 -21.02 16.28
C TRP A 127 -11.81 -21.67 17.47
N ASN A 128 -11.12 -22.61 18.12
CA ASN A 128 -11.55 -23.24 19.36
C ASN A 128 -10.61 -22.80 20.51
N PRO A 129 -11.10 -22.06 21.52
CA PRO A 129 -10.28 -21.53 22.61
C PRO A 129 -9.47 -22.59 23.37
N GLN A 130 -10.06 -23.77 23.61
CA GLN A 130 -9.39 -24.87 24.32
C GLN A 130 -8.21 -25.44 23.53
N LYS A 131 -8.40 -25.68 22.23
CA LYS A 131 -7.33 -26.17 21.35
C LYS A 131 -6.20 -25.16 21.20
N ALA A 132 -6.52 -23.87 21.26
CA ALA A 132 -5.52 -22.81 21.22
C ALA A 132 -4.65 -22.79 22.48
N GLU A 133 -5.25 -22.95 23.66
CA GLU A 133 -4.51 -23.00 24.92
C GLU A 133 -3.61 -24.23 25.00
N GLU A 134 -4.08 -25.39 24.52
CA GLU A 134 -3.27 -26.60 24.38
C GLU A 134 -2.09 -26.38 23.43
N ARG A 135 -2.31 -25.77 22.26
CA ARG A 135 -1.23 -25.41 21.32
C ARG A 135 -0.23 -24.44 21.93
N ARG A 136 -0.70 -23.44 22.68
CA ARG A 136 0.17 -22.47 23.36
C ARG A 136 1.06 -23.17 24.38
N ARG A 137 0.47 -24.04 25.20
CA ARG A 137 1.19 -24.83 26.20
C ARG A 137 2.24 -25.74 25.56
N LEU A 138 1.89 -26.40 24.45
CA LEU A 138 2.82 -27.25 23.71
C LEU A 138 3.98 -26.45 23.10
N LYS A 139 3.69 -25.27 22.53
CA LYS A 139 4.71 -24.37 21.97
C LYS A 139 5.64 -23.81 23.04
N GLU A 140 5.10 -23.45 24.20
CA GLU A 140 5.87 -22.99 25.37
C GLU A 140 6.78 -24.11 25.90
N GLN A 141 6.25 -25.33 26.02
CA GLN A 141 7.04 -26.51 26.39
C GLN A 141 8.17 -26.78 25.38
N ALA A 142 7.89 -26.72 24.08
CA ALA A 142 8.89 -26.90 23.05
C ALA A 142 9.95 -25.78 23.05
N ALA A 143 9.57 -24.53 23.37
CA ALA A 143 10.50 -23.42 23.49
C ALA A 143 11.42 -23.59 24.71
N LEU A 144 10.87 -24.00 25.85
CA LEU A 144 11.65 -24.34 27.05
C LEU A 144 12.60 -25.51 26.78
N GLU A 145 12.15 -26.56 26.10
CA GLU A 145 13.01 -27.68 25.71
C GLU A 145 14.12 -27.25 24.75
N MET A 146 13.82 -26.34 23.81
CA MET A 146 14.83 -25.79 22.90
C MET A 146 15.84 -24.90 23.63
N GLU A 147 15.39 -24.12 24.61
CA GLU A 147 16.26 -23.32 25.46
C GLU A 147 17.14 -24.22 26.33
N GLU A 148 16.57 -25.22 27.00
CA GLU A 148 17.32 -26.22 27.77
C GLU A 148 18.30 -27.01 26.89
N ALA A 149 17.91 -27.38 25.67
CA ALA A 149 18.79 -28.01 24.68
C ALA A 149 19.93 -27.07 24.28
N SER A 150 19.66 -25.79 24.08
CA SER A 150 20.69 -24.79 23.79
C SER A 150 21.64 -24.57 24.98
N HIS A 151 21.12 -24.70 26.21
CA HIS A 151 21.89 -24.51 27.43
C HIS A 151 22.74 -25.74 27.78
N THR A 152 22.27 -26.93 27.43
CA THR A 152 22.97 -28.22 27.63
C THR A 152 23.93 -28.57 26.49
N GLN A 153 23.80 -27.97 25.31
CA GLN A 153 24.82 -28.01 24.27
C GLN A 153 26.08 -27.27 24.72
N LYS A 154 26.97 -27.99 25.43
CA LYS A 154 28.35 -27.57 25.65
C LYS A 154 28.99 -27.34 24.29
N ARG A 155 29.20 -26.06 23.94
CA ARG A 155 29.95 -25.68 22.74
C ARG A 155 31.28 -26.45 22.77
N PRO A 156 31.67 -27.15 21.69
CA PRO A 156 32.99 -27.76 21.63
C PRO A 156 34.03 -26.68 21.93
N ALA A 157 35.05 -27.03 22.73
CA ALA A 157 36.10 -26.12 23.16
C ALA A 157 36.90 -25.63 21.94
N SER A 158 36.35 -24.62 21.26
CA SER A 158 37.01 -23.91 20.19
C SER A 158 37.78 -22.74 20.82
N PRO A 159 39.01 -22.48 20.35
CA PRO A 159 39.78 -21.35 20.84
C PRO A 159 38.99 -20.04 20.66
N ASN A 160 38.97 -19.19 21.71
CA ASN A 160 38.26 -17.90 21.73
C ASN A 160 38.75 -16.90 20.66
N SER A 161 39.87 -17.19 20.01
CA SER A 161 40.39 -16.38 18.91
C SER A 161 41.03 -17.27 17.85
N ASN A 162 40.66 -17.08 16.59
CA ASN A 162 41.39 -17.65 15.48
C ASN A 162 42.67 -16.82 15.27
N TYR A 163 43.85 -17.43 15.43
CA TYR A 163 45.14 -16.75 15.28
C TYR A 163 45.31 -16.09 13.90
N ARG A 164 44.60 -16.58 12.88
CA ARG A 164 44.54 -15.96 11.54
C ARG A 164 43.99 -14.54 11.59
N ASP A 165 43.09 -14.22 12.52
CA ASP A 165 42.45 -12.90 12.63
C ASP A 165 43.45 -11.84 13.10
N LYS A 166 44.43 -12.22 13.93
CA LYS A 166 45.52 -11.33 14.38
C LYS A 166 46.35 -10.78 13.21
N TYR A 167 46.50 -11.56 12.14
CA TYR A 167 47.24 -11.18 10.94
C TYR A 167 46.33 -10.90 9.75
N SER A 168 45.02 -10.71 9.98
CA SER A 168 44.06 -10.37 8.92
C SER A 168 44.49 -9.12 8.13
N HIS A 169 45.13 -8.14 8.79
CA HIS A 169 45.69 -6.95 8.16
C HIS A 169 46.90 -7.23 7.25
N LEU A 170 47.62 -8.35 7.46
CA LEU A 170 48.82 -8.73 6.71
C LEU A 170 48.51 -9.74 5.60
N ILE A 171 47.59 -10.67 5.88
CA ILE A 171 47.19 -11.76 5.00
C ILE A 171 46.02 -11.33 4.09
N GLY A 172 45.24 -10.34 4.52
CA GLY A 172 43.97 -9.96 3.89
C GLY A 172 42.84 -10.91 4.29
N THR A 173 41.65 -10.37 4.51
CA THR A 173 40.43 -11.20 4.60
C THR A 173 40.10 -11.74 3.22
N SER A 174 39.42 -12.89 3.11
CA SER A 174 38.97 -13.43 1.81
C SER A 174 38.18 -12.40 1.00
N ALA A 175 37.39 -11.57 1.69
CA ALA A 175 36.66 -10.43 1.10
C ALA A 175 37.58 -9.39 0.44
N ALA A 176 38.78 -9.14 0.98
CA ALA A 176 39.76 -8.24 0.37
C ALA A 176 40.38 -8.83 -0.91
N LYS A 177 40.54 -10.17 -0.96
CA LYS A 177 41.05 -10.88 -2.14
C LYS A 177 40.05 -10.86 -3.30
N ASP A 178 38.75 -10.99 -3.01
CA ASP A 178 37.70 -10.93 -4.02
C ASP A 178 37.54 -9.52 -4.60
N ALA A 179 37.65 -8.48 -3.77
CA ALA A 179 37.63 -7.09 -4.23
C ALA A 179 38.85 -6.70 -5.09
N ALA A 180 40.04 -7.27 -4.80
CA ALA A 180 41.23 -7.04 -5.62
C ALA A 180 41.08 -7.59 -7.04
N HIS A 181 40.31 -8.67 -7.23
CA HIS A 181 40.08 -9.26 -8.54
C HIS A 181 39.14 -8.43 -9.43
N THR A 182 38.35 -7.52 -8.84
CA THR A 182 37.44 -6.62 -9.56
C THR A 182 38.17 -5.44 -10.20
N LEU A 183 39.34 -5.05 -9.65
CA LEU A 183 40.11 -3.91 -10.14
C LEU A 183 41.08 -4.34 -11.25
N GLN A 184 40.57 -4.49 -12.47
CA GLN A 184 41.41 -4.79 -13.63
C GLN A 184 42.37 -3.61 -13.88
N ALA A 185 43.69 -3.87 -13.78
CA ALA A 185 44.70 -2.85 -14.00
C ALA A 185 44.70 -2.33 -15.44
N ASN A 186 45.01 -1.04 -15.61
CA ASN A 186 45.05 -0.38 -16.93
C ASN A 186 46.12 -1.06 -17.81
N GLN A 187 45.73 -1.53 -19.00
CA GLN A 187 46.65 -2.20 -19.93
C GLN A 187 47.66 -1.23 -20.58
N THR A 188 47.31 0.07 -20.65
CA THR A 188 48.15 1.12 -21.24
C THR A 188 48.04 2.41 -20.43
N TYR A 189 49.18 3.07 -20.20
CA TYR A 189 49.26 4.33 -19.47
C TYR A 189 48.32 5.38 -20.10
N GLY A 190 47.44 5.97 -19.29
CA GLY A 190 46.46 6.97 -19.72
C GLY A 190 45.06 6.44 -20.07
N CYS A 191 44.85 5.11 -20.17
CA CYS A 191 43.52 4.55 -20.44
C CYS A 191 42.93 3.86 -19.21
N VAL A 192 41.89 4.46 -18.60
CA VAL A 192 41.13 3.85 -17.49
C VAL A 192 39.92 3.09 -18.05
N PRO A 193 39.71 1.80 -17.72
CA PRO A 193 38.52 1.04 -18.09
C PRO A 193 37.25 1.74 -17.64
N VAL A 194 36.19 1.71 -18.47
CA VAL A 194 34.90 2.36 -18.18
C VAL A 194 34.30 1.88 -16.85
N ALA A 195 34.48 0.61 -16.51
CA ALA A 195 34.04 0.04 -15.23
C ALA A 195 34.68 0.72 -14.00
N ASN A 196 35.87 1.29 -14.16
CA ASN A 196 36.61 1.98 -13.10
C ASN A 196 36.43 3.50 -13.17
N LYS A 197 35.67 4.02 -14.14
CA LYS A 197 35.39 5.47 -14.26
C LYS A 197 34.22 5.85 -13.35
N ARG A 198 34.38 6.98 -12.67
CA ARG A 198 33.35 7.54 -11.78
C ARG A 198 32.13 8.11 -12.53
N ASP A 199 32.31 8.55 -13.78
CA ASP A 199 31.23 9.02 -14.66
C ASP A 199 31.08 8.06 -15.84
N THR A 200 29.91 7.45 -15.95
CA THR A 200 29.55 6.48 -17.00
C THR A 200 28.63 7.09 -18.05
N ARG A 201 28.24 8.36 -17.91
CA ARG A 201 27.36 9.04 -18.87
C ARG A 201 28.03 9.20 -20.22
N SER A 202 27.21 9.19 -21.26
CA SER A 202 27.68 9.56 -22.60
C SER A 202 28.06 11.04 -22.65
N ILE A 203 28.99 11.39 -23.53
CA ILE A 203 29.42 12.78 -23.78
C ILE A 203 28.20 13.65 -24.14
N GLU A 204 27.26 13.09 -24.90
CA GLU A 204 26.04 13.79 -25.32
C GLU A 204 25.09 14.06 -24.15
N GLU A 205 24.95 13.10 -23.23
CA GLU A 205 24.13 13.25 -22.02
C GLU A 205 24.72 14.33 -21.10
N ALA A 206 26.04 14.31 -20.90
CA ALA A 206 26.74 15.33 -20.13
C ALA A 206 26.57 16.73 -20.75
N MET A 207 26.67 16.84 -22.08
CA MET A 207 26.49 18.10 -22.80
C MET A 207 25.06 18.63 -22.71
N ASN A 208 24.05 17.75 -22.80
CA ASN A 208 22.65 18.13 -22.65
C ASN A 208 22.34 18.58 -21.23
N GLU A 209 22.90 17.92 -20.21
CA GLU A 209 22.72 18.34 -18.82
C GLU A 209 23.39 19.71 -18.55
N ILE A 210 24.59 19.95 -19.11
CA ILE A 210 25.23 21.27 -19.03
C ILE A 210 24.37 22.34 -19.70
N ARG A 211 23.80 22.05 -20.88
CA ARG A 211 22.88 22.98 -21.57
C ARG A 211 21.61 23.23 -20.76
N ALA A 212 21.02 22.20 -20.16
CA ALA A 212 19.83 22.32 -19.31
C ALA A 212 20.12 23.16 -18.06
N LYS A 213 21.24 22.90 -17.37
CA LYS A 213 21.69 23.69 -16.22
C LYS A 213 21.94 25.16 -16.58
N LYS A 214 22.52 25.44 -17.74
CA LYS A 214 22.70 26.83 -18.24
C LYS A 214 21.36 27.54 -18.48
N ARG A 215 20.34 26.84 -19.01
CA ARG A 215 18.99 27.41 -19.21
C ARG A 215 18.30 27.73 -17.89
N LEU A 216 18.39 26.84 -16.90
CA LEU A 216 17.83 27.05 -15.57
C LEU A 216 18.47 28.25 -14.86
N LYS A 217 19.81 28.36 -14.90
CA LYS A 217 20.52 29.49 -14.29
C LYS A 217 20.14 30.84 -14.91
N LYS A 218 19.91 30.89 -16.23
CA LYS A 218 19.44 32.12 -16.90
C LYS A 218 18.00 32.51 -16.49
N GLY A 219 17.13 31.53 -16.25
CA GLY A 219 15.77 31.77 -15.76
C GLY A 219 15.74 32.28 -14.30
N GLU A 220 16.65 31.81 -13.44
CA GLU A 220 16.78 32.32 -12.07
C GLU A 220 17.34 33.77 -12.02
N GLU A 221 18.25 34.12 -12.93
CA GLU A 221 18.75 35.50 -13.04
C GLU A 221 17.67 36.47 -13.56
N GLU A 222 16.77 36.05 -14.46
CA GLU A 222 15.62 36.86 -14.89
C GLU A 222 14.53 37.00 -13.80
N ALA A 223 14.33 35.98 -12.96
CA ALA A 223 13.38 36.04 -11.85
C ALA A 223 13.86 36.91 -10.67
N THR A 224 15.17 37.05 -10.49
CA THR A 224 15.77 37.89 -9.44
C THR A 224 16.02 39.34 -9.88
N GLY A 225 16.01 39.62 -11.20
CA GLY A 225 16.19 40.96 -11.77
C GLY A 225 14.94 41.85 -11.86
N SER A 226 13.72 41.32 -11.70
CA SER A 226 12.48 42.13 -11.80
C SER A 226 11.98 42.71 -10.47
N GLY A 227 12.71 42.50 -9.37
CA GLY A 227 12.34 42.96 -8.02
C GLY A 227 13.00 44.25 -7.54
N SER A 228 13.73 44.99 -8.38
CA SER A 228 14.37 46.25 -7.96
C SER A 228 14.33 47.31 -9.06
N SER A 229 13.25 48.08 -9.08
CA SER A 229 13.23 49.44 -9.63
C SER A 229 12.19 50.23 -8.83
N VAL A 230 12.69 51.10 -7.96
CA VAL A 230 11.98 52.23 -7.36
C VAL A 230 12.07 53.40 -8.33
#